data_AF-A0AAW2UKY2-F1
#
_entry.id   AF-A0AAW2UKY2-F1
#
_cell.length_a   1.000
_cell.length_b   1.000
_cell.length_c   1.000
_cell.angle_alpha   90.00
_cell.angle_beta   90.00
_cell.angle_gamma   90.00
#
_symmetry.space_group_name_H-M   'P 1'
#
loop_
_entity.id
_entity.type
_entity.pdbx_description
1 polymer ?
#
loop_
_entity_poly.entity_id
_entity_poly.type
_entity_poly.pdbx_seq_one_letter_code
_entity_poly.pdbx_strand_id
1 'polypeptide(L)' 'MALSGMRGLSVFISDIRNCQNKEQERLRVDKELGNIRTRFKNEKASLHT' A
#
# COMPACT_ATOMS: atom_id res chain seq x y z
N MET A 1 -1.58 17.77 12.56
CA MET A 1 -1.91 17.25 11.21
C MET A 1 -2.26 15.77 11.33
N ALA A 2 -3.40 15.35 10.79
CA ALA A 2 -4.13 14.12 11.11
C ALA A 2 -3.52 12.78 10.59
N LEU A 3 -2.20 12.65 10.54
CA LEU A 3 -1.51 11.41 10.14
C LEU A 3 -1.19 10.47 11.32
N SER A 4 -1.48 10.87 12.58
CA SER A 4 -1.06 10.14 13.79
C SER A 4 -1.63 8.72 13.95
N GLY A 5 -2.57 8.26 13.10
CA GLY A 5 -3.21 6.94 13.23
C GLY A 5 -2.77 5.87 12.22
N MET A 6 -2.22 6.24 11.06
CA MET A 6 -2.01 5.29 9.95
C MET A 6 -0.54 5.15 9.59
N ARG A 7 0.21 4.40 10.41
CA ARG A 7 1.64 4.14 10.19
C ARG A 7 1.93 3.64 8.77
N GLY A 8 1.13 2.70 8.27
CA GLY A 8 1.29 2.15 6.91
C GLY A 8 1.16 3.21 5.81
N LEU A 9 0.18 4.11 5.95
CA LEU A 9 -0.02 5.21 4.99
C LEU A 9 1.14 6.21 5.04
N SER A 10 1.62 6.55 6.24
CA SER A 10 2.77 7.46 6.38
C SER A 10 4.04 6.89 5.75
N VAL A 11 4.30 5.59 5.93
CA VAL A 11 5.46 4.90 5.34
C VAL A 11 5.33 4.85 3.82
N PHE A 12 4.16 4.44 3.31
CA PHE A 12 3.91 4.40 1.86
C PHE A 12 4.16 5.77 1.20
N ILE A 13 3.64 6.84 1.81
CA ILE A 13 3.85 8.20 1.29
C ILE A 13 5.33 8.60 1.32
N SER A 14 6.07 8.29 2.39
CA SER A 14 7.51 8.54 2.44
C SER A 14 8.28 7.79 1.35
N ASP A 15 7.95 6.52 1.11
CA ASP A 15 8.58 5.71 0.08
C ASP A 15 8.32 6.26 -1.33
N ILE A 16 7.11 6.73 -1.60
CA ILE A 16 6.75 7.38 -2.88
C ILE A 16 7.54 8.67 -3.07
N ARG A 17 7.65 9.52 -2.04
CA ARG A 17 8.44 10.77 -2.12
C ARG A 17 9.93 10.53 -2.30
N ASN A 18 10.44 9.39 -1.85
CA ASN A 18 11.86 9.01 -1.97
C ASN A 18 12.20 8.35 -3.32
N CYS A 19 11.24 8.12 -4.22
CA CYS A 19 11.52 7.56 -5.54
C CYS A 19 12.32 8.55 -6.39
N GLN A 20 13.37 8.07 -7.05
CA GLN A 20 14.25 8.91 -7.86
C GLN A 20 13.70 9.18 -9.27
N ASN A 21 12.76 8.34 -9.72
CA ASN A 21 12.15 8.44 -11.04
C ASN A 21 10.72 7.87 -11.04
N LYS A 22 10.01 8.14 -12.14
CA LYS A 22 8.60 7.74 -12.33
C LYS A 22 8.41 6.23 -12.41
N GLU A 23 9.42 5.49 -12.84
CA GLU A 23 9.34 4.03 -12.93
C GLU A 23 9.37 3.40 -11.53
N GLN A 24 10.25 3.86 -10.65
CA GLN A 24 10.29 3.43 -9.25
C GLN A 24 8.99 3.77 -8.50
N GLU A 25 8.43 4.96 -8.75
CA GLU A 25 7.13 5.35 -8.21
C GLU A 25 6.04 4.35 -8.64
N ARG A 26 5.98 4.05 -9.94
CA ARG A 26 5.02 3.09 -10.49
C ARG A 26 5.18 1.69 -9.90
N LEU A 27 6.41 1.18 -9.80
CA LEU A 27 6.69 -0.12 -9.19
C LEU A 27 6.22 -0.18 -7.71
N ARG A 28 6.39 0.91 -6.96
CA ARG A 28 5.96 0.96 -5.55
C ARG A 28 4.43 0.98 -5.43
N VAL A 29 3.75 1.74 -6.27
CA VAL A 29 2.29 1.80 -6.33
C VAL A 29 1.70 0.44 -6.72
N ASP A 30 2.21 -0.18 -7.79
CA ASP A 30 1.72 -1.47 -8.28
C ASP A 30 1.89 -2.58 -7.23
N LYS A 31 3.02 -2.57 -6.51
CA LYS A 31 3.26 -3.49 -5.40
C LYS A 31 2.24 -3.33 -4.28
N GLU A 32 1.99 -2.11 -3.83
CA GLU A 32 1.05 -1.87 -2.73
C GLU A 32 -0.39 -2.17 -3.14
N LEU A 33 -0.78 -1.86 -4.38
CA LEU A 33 -2.06 -2.28 -4.94
C LEU A 33 -2.21 -3.81 -4.99
N GLY A 34 -1.14 -4.52 -5.35
CA GLY A 34 -1.08 -5.99 -5.31
C GLY A 34 -1.28 -6.55 -3.89
N ASN A 35 -0.62 -5.95 -2.89
CA ASN A 35 -0.77 -6.31 -1.48
C ASN A 35 -2.21 -6.11 -0.99
N ILE A 36 -2.79 -4.94 -1.30
CA ILE A 36 -4.18 -4.58 -0.96
C ILE A 36 -5.14 -5.61 -1.59
N ARG A 37 -5.05 -5.84 -2.90
CA ARG A 37 -5.90 -6.81 -3.60
C ARG A 37 -5.81 -8.21 -2.99
N THR A 38 -4.60 -8.68 -2.69
CA THR A 38 -4.36 -10.00 -2.10
C THR A 38 -4.98 -10.10 -0.70
N ARG A 39 -4.79 -9.09 0.16
CA ARG A 39 -5.41 -9.06 1.49
C ARG A 39 -6.92 -9.11 1.42
N PHE A 40 -7.54 -8.27 0.59
CA PHE A 40 -9.00 -8.24 0.46
C PHE A 40 -9.56 -9.51 -0.17
N LYS A 41 -8.85 -10.12 -1.14
CA LYS A 41 -9.23 -11.41 -1.72
C LYS A 41 -9.17 -12.54 -0.69
N ASN A 42 -8.13 -12.57 0.15
CA ASN A 42 -7.96 -13.60 1.17
C ASN A 42 -8.90 -13.39 2.37
N GLU A 43 -9.18 -12.15 2.76
CA GLU A 43 -10.19 -11.85 3.79
C GLU A 43 -11.60 -12.25 3.37
N LYS A 44 -11.95 -12.05 2.09
CA LYS A 44 -13.21 -12.56 1.51
C LYS A 44 -13.33 -14.08 1.60
N ALA A 45 -12.21 -14.81 1.63
CA ALA A 45 -12.20 -16.27 1.81
C ALA A 45 -12.38 -16.67 3.28
N SER A 46 -11.88 -15.87 4.24
CA SER A 46 -12.08 -16.11 5.68
C SER A 46 -13.47 -15.73 6.20
N LEU A 47 -14.23 -14.89 5.47
CA LEU A 47 -15.60 -14.51 5.85
C LEU A 47 -16.68 -15.51 5.39
N HIS A 48 -16.31 -16.64 4.77
CA HIS A 48 -17.23 -17.67 4.26
C HIS A 48 -17.11 -19.04 4.99
N THR A 49 -16.84 -18.99 6.29
CA THR A 49 -16.99 -20.11 7.24
C THR A 49 -17.76 -19.61 8.44
#